data_AF-B4QDC9-F1
#
_entry.id   AF-B4QDC9-F1
#
_cell.length_a   1.000
_cell.length_b   1.000
_cell.length_c   1.000
_cell.angle_alpha   90.00
_cell.angle_beta   90.00
_cell.angle_gamma   90.00
#
_symmetry.space_group_name_H-M   'P 1'
#
loop_
_entity.id
_entity.type
_entity.pdbx_description
1 polymer ?
#
loop_
_entity_poly.entity_id
_entity_poly.type
_entity_poly.pdbx_seq_one_letter_code
_entity_poly.pdbx_strand_id
1 'polypeptide(L)'
;MARTAFRTISEETLAQKSEAVLVSLLEVARAIHREHKDIFVVACVWKQCFASDWFCDQKSASELFEHYKELQELVERRASSLCSSFLARNNVDAVHRLIEAFLQHQQRSACSSCLSLLFNYQYMRKDLRACAEIVKSCSELEMPLNELQNEQFLSLFLDQSDPVDSSGMASKYKAPKSFQYKF
;
A
#
# COMPACT_ATOMS: atom_id res chain seq x y z
N MET A 1 14.29 15.65 -17.61
CA MET A 1 15.64 15.05 -17.50
C MET A 1 16.19 15.11 -16.08
N ALA A 2 16.41 16.29 -15.48
CA ALA A 2 17.05 16.42 -14.15
C ALA A 2 16.34 15.64 -13.03
N ARG A 3 15.00 15.72 -12.95
CA ARG A 3 14.19 14.98 -11.97
C ARG A 3 14.31 13.46 -12.07
N THR A 4 14.41 12.93 -13.29
CA THR A 4 14.58 11.49 -13.53
C THR A 4 15.97 11.05 -13.12
N ALA A 5 17.00 11.81 -13.49
CA ALA A 5 18.37 11.53 -13.11
C ALA A 5 18.54 11.53 -11.59
N PHE A 6 17.99 12.52 -10.88
CA PHE A 6 18.07 12.59 -9.42
C PHE A 6 17.39 11.39 -8.74
N ARG A 7 16.24 10.95 -9.26
CA ARG A 7 15.56 9.75 -8.76
C ARG A 7 16.44 8.51 -8.90
N THR A 8 17.03 8.30 -10.08
CA THR A 8 17.92 7.15 -10.35
C THR A 8 19.15 7.20 -9.44
N ILE A 9 19.78 8.36 -9.29
CA ILE A 9 20.91 8.53 -8.37
C ILE A 9 20.49 8.19 -6.95
N SER A 10 19.34 8.69 -6.47
CA SER A 10 18.86 8.41 -5.12
C SER A 10 18.63 6.90 -4.90
N GLU A 11 18.04 6.22 -5.88
CA GLU A 11 17.82 4.76 -5.86
C GLU A 11 19.13 3.98 -5.77
N GLU A 12 20.10 4.28 -6.65
CA GLU A 12 21.41 3.61 -6.68
C GLU A 12 22.25 3.90 -5.43
N THR A 13 22.17 5.12 -4.93
CA THR A 13 22.93 5.61 -3.78
C THR A 13 22.45 4.93 -2.50
N LEU A 14 21.13 4.81 -2.32
CA LEU A 14 20.56 4.15 -1.14
C LEU A 14 20.69 2.63 -1.20
N ALA A 15 20.80 2.04 -2.39
CA ALA A 15 21.11 0.62 -2.53
C ALA A 15 22.48 0.23 -1.93
N GLN A 16 23.42 1.19 -1.78
CA GLN A 16 24.72 0.97 -1.16
C GLN A 16 24.64 0.79 0.37
N LYS A 17 23.50 1.10 1.00
CA LYS A 17 23.25 0.94 2.45
C LYS A 17 24.33 1.58 3.34
N SER A 18 24.81 2.75 2.93
CA SER A 18 25.81 3.52 3.67
C SER A 18 25.17 4.75 4.30
N GLU A 19 25.28 4.87 5.62
CA GLU A 19 24.72 5.99 6.38
C GLU A 19 25.39 7.32 5.98
N ALA A 20 26.71 7.33 5.80
CA ALA A 20 27.43 8.52 5.34
C ALA A 20 26.92 9.00 3.99
N VAL A 21 26.62 8.06 3.10
CA VAL A 21 26.10 8.32 1.76
C VAL A 21 24.66 8.86 1.83
N LEU A 22 23.82 8.32 2.70
CA LEU A 22 22.47 8.85 2.99
C LEU A 22 22.54 10.30 3.51
N VAL A 23 23.43 10.58 4.46
CA VAL A 23 23.62 11.93 5.02
C VAL A 23 23.99 12.92 3.91
N SER A 24 24.97 12.58 3.06
CA SER A 24 25.34 13.44 1.92
C SER A 24 24.19 13.64 0.93
N LEU A 25 23.41 12.59 0.63
CA LEU A 25 22.25 12.69 -0.26
C LEU A 25 21.16 13.61 0.33
N LEU A 26 20.90 13.51 1.63
CA LEU A 26 19.96 14.39 2.33
C LEU A 26 20.41 15.84 2.29
N GLU A 27 21.70 16.12 2.52
CA GLU A 27 22.25 17.48 2.43
C GLU A 27 22.08 18.07 1.04
N VAL A 28 22.40 17.30 0.00
CA VAL A 28 22.21 17.73 -1.40
C VAL A 28 20.73 18.00 -1.69
N ALA A 29 19.83 17.10 -1.30
CA ALA A 29 18.39 17.28 -1.51
C ALA A 29 17.86 18.53 -0.80
N ARG A 30 18.31 18.77 0.44
CA ARG A 30 17.96 19.96 1.23
C ARG A 30 18.51 21.24 0.60
N ALA A 31 19.75 21.22 0.10
CA ALA A 31 20.35 22.36 -0.57
C ALA A 31 19.58 22.74 -1.85
N ILE A 32 19.30 21.75 -2.71
CA ILE A 32 18.51 21.96 -3.94
C ILE A 32 17.12 22.50 -3.61
N HIS A 33 16.45 21.94 -2.61
CA HIS A 33 15.13 22.45 -2.19
C HIS A 33 15.20 23.88 -1.64
N ARG A 34 16.24 24.24 -0.88
CA ARG A 34 16.40 25.61 -0.37
C ARG A 34 16.59 26.63 -1.48
N GLU A 35 17.41 26.28 -2.47
CA GLU A 35 17.79 27.16 -3.58
C GLU A 35 16.67 27.28 -4.63
N HIS A 36 16.05 26.16 -4.99
CA HIS A 36 15.09 26.10 -6.11
C HIS A 36 13.63 25.90 -5.69
N LYS A 37 13.36 25.74 -4.39
CA LYS A 37 12.02 25.44 -3.85
C LYS A 37 11.38 24.19 -4.47
N ASP A 38 12.20 23.24 -4.94
CA ASP A 38 11.70 22.01 -5.56
C ASP A 38 11.57 20.88 -4.52
N ILE A 39 10.39 20.75 -3.92
CA ILE A 39 10.10 19.69 -2.94
C ILE A 39 10.22 18.27 -3.54
N PHE A 40 10.15 18.13 -4.86
CA PHE A 40 10.23 16.84 -5.53
C PHE A 40 11.53 16.09 -5.22
N VAL A 41 12.64 16.83 -5.04
CA VAL A 41 13.96 16.27 -4.76
C VAL A 41 13.98 15.61 -3.38
N VAL A 42 13.43 16.29 -2.37
CA VAL A 42 13.21 15.73 -1.04
C VAL A 42 12.25 14.55 -1.08
N ALA A 43 11.16 14.64 -1.87
CA ALA A 43 10.20 13.55 -2.01
C ALA A 43 10.82 12.29 -2.64
N CYS A 44 11.82 12.44 -3.52
CA CYS A 44 12.55 11.29 -4.09
C CYS A 44 13.35 10.57 -3.02
N VAL A 45 14.13 11.30 -2.22
CA VAL A 45 14.90 10.71 -1.11
C VAL A 45 13.95 10.08 -0.09
N TRP A 46 12.91 10.83 0.32
CA TRP A 46 11.89 10.32 1.24
C TRP A 46 11.30 9.00 0.77
N LYS A 47 10.85 8.90 -0.49
CA LYS A 47 10.20 7.68 -0.98
C LYS A 47 11.12 6.46 -0.89
N GLN A 48 12.40 6.63 -1.23
CA GLN A 48 13.36 5.52 -1.17
C GLN A 48 13.66 5.12 0.27
N CYS A 49 13.92 6.09 1.13
CA CYS A 49 14.15 5.85 2.55
C CYS A 49 12.92 5.20 3.22
N PHE A 50 11.72 5.68 2.88
CA PHE A 50 10.47 5.17 3.43
C PHE A 50 10.19 3.72 3.01
N ALA A 51 10.51 3.37 1.76
CA ALA A 51 10.33 2.02 1.25
C ALA A 51 11.37 1.01 1.77
N SER A 52 12.44 1.49 2.41
CA SER A 52 13.54 0.66 2.92
C SER A 52 13.16 -0.08 4.20
N ASP A 53 13.78 -1.24 4.38
CA ASP A 53 13.70 -2.03 5.63
C ASP A 53 14.79 -1.61 6.64
N TRP A 54 15.69 -0.69 6.26
CA TRP A 54 16.76 -0.22 7.14
C TRP A 54 16.29 0.86 8.10
N PHE A 55 16.64 0.69 9.38
CA PHE A 55 16.22 1.60 10.45
C PHE A 55 16.67 3.05 10.21
N CYS A 56 17.93 3.28 9.80
CA CYS A 56 18.43 4.64 9.56
C CYS A 56 17.69 5.34 8.41
N ASP A 57 17.32 4.58 7.38
CA ASP A 57 16.53 5.09 6.26
C ASP A 57 15.12 5.46 6.73
N GLN A 58 14.45 4.55 7.45
CA GLN A 58 13.10 4.80 7.97
C GLN A 58 13.06 6.00 8.91
N LYS A 59 14.05 6.14 9.80
CA LYS A 59 14.19 7.30 10.69
C LYS A 59 14.34 8.59 9.89
N SER A 60 15.20 8.60 8.88
CA SER A 60 15.40 9.75 8.00
C SER A 60 14.13 10.10 7.21
N ALA A 61 13.36 9.09 6.78
CA ALA A 61 12.10 9.30 6.11
C ALA A 61 11.06 9.97 7.03
N SER A 62 10.96 9.53 8.28
CA SER A 62 10.07 10.16 9.27
C SER A 62 10.48 11.61 9.53
N GLU A 63 11.78 11.89 9.74
CA GLU A 63 12.29 13.24 9.94
C GLU A 63 11.98 14.17 8.75
N LEU A 64 12.16 13.69 7.52
CA LEU A 64 11.79 14.44 6.31
C LEU A 64 10.28 14.71 6.26
N PHE A 65 9.46 13.71 6.58
CA PHE A 65 8.01 13.82 6.52
C PHE A 65 7.49 14.84 7.54
N GLU A 66 7.99 14.80 8.77
CA GLU A 66 7.64 15.75 9.83
C GLU A 66 8.10 17.18 9.51
N HIS A 67 9.29 17.33 8.94
CA HIS A 67 9.89 18.64 8.69
C HIS A 67 9.21 19.41 7.54
N TYR A 68 8.80 18.72 6.47
CA TYR A 68 8.32 19.37 5.25
C TYR A 68 6.80 19.22 5.07
N LYS A 69 6.03 20.26 5.40
CA LYS A 69 4.58 20.27 5.15
C LYS A 69 4.22 20.06 3.67
N GLU A 70 4.99 20.65 2.76
CA GLU A 70 4.82 20.46 1.32
C GLU A 70 4.99 18.99 0.89
N LEU A 71 5.85 18.24 1.60
CA LEU A 71 6.01 16.80 1.38
C LEU A 71 4.77 16.05 1.86
N GLN A 72 4.24 16.36 3.05
CA GLN A 72 3.00 15.76 3.56
C GLN A 72 1.84 15.94 2.58
N GLU A 73 1.65 17.15 2.06
CA GLU A 73 0.61 17.47 1.07
C GLU A 73 0.84 16.77 -0.29
N LEU A 74 2.10 16.61 -0.70
CA LEU A 74 2.44 15.89 -1.93
C LEU A 74 2.19 14.38 -1.80
N VAL A 75 2.51 13.79 -0.65
CA VAL A 75 2.32 12.38 -0.35
C VAL A 75 0.83 12.08 -0.19
N GLU A 76 0.07 12.92 0.51
CA GLU A 76 -1.38 12.80 0.66
C GLU A 76 -2.08 12.77 -0.71
N ARG A 77 -1.77 13.73 -1.58
CA ARG A 77 -2.31 13.78 -2.96
C ARG A 77 -1.97 12.55 -3.80
N ARG A 78 -0.93 11.80 -3.42
CA ARG A 78 -0.45 10.60 -4.11
C ARG A 78 -0.69 9.31 -3.32
N ALA A 79 -1.46 9.35 -2.24
CA ALA A 79 -1.64 8.25 -1.30
C ALA A 79 -1.98 6.93 -2.00
N SER A 80 -3.02 6.92 -2.84
CA SER A 80 -3.46 5.71 -3.54
C SER A 80 -2.39 5.14 -4.48
N SER A 81 -1.66 6.00 -5.18
CA SER A 81 -0.58 5.59 -6.09
C SER A 81 0.62 5.03 -5.33
N LEU A 82 0.99 5.67 -4.22
CA LEU A 82 2.08 5.21 -3.35
C LEU A 82 1.73 3.87 -2.70
N CYS A 83 0.56 3.77 -2.08
CA CYS A 83 0.05 2.55 -1.47
C CYS A 83 0.04 1.39 -2.48
N SER A 84 -0.56 1.60 -3.65
CA SER A 84 -0.55 0.60 -4.74
C SER A 84 0.88 0.18 -5.13
N SER A 85 1.83 1.13 -5.18
CA SER A 85 3.21 0.82 -5.53
C SER A 85 3.95 -0.01 -4.48
N PHE A 86 3.62 0.14 -3.20
CA PHE A 86 4.17 -0.68 -2.12
C PHE A 86 3.52 -2.07 -2.10
N LEU A 87 2.20 -2.15 -2.26
CA LEU A 87 1.46 -3.42 -2.38
C LEU A 87 1.92 -4.26 -3.57
N ALA A 88 2.17 -3.63 -4.73
CA ALA A 88 2.70 -4.31 -5.91
C ALA A 88 4.09 -4.95 -5.69
N ARG A 89 4.85 -4.45 -4.70
CA ARG A 89 6.14 -5.01 -4.27
C ARG A 89 6.01 -5.93 -3.05
N ASN A 90 4.79 -6.27 -2.65
CA ASN A 90 4.46 -6.98 -1.42
C ASN A 90 5.01 -6.33 -0.14
N ASN A 91 5.27 -5.02 -0.17
CA ASN A 91 5.74 -4.28 1.00
C ASN A 91 4.52 -3.76 1.80
N VAL A 92 3.87 -4.68 2.50
CA VAL A 92 2.69 -4.39 3.35
C VAL A 92 3.10 -3.55 4.58
N ASP A 93 4.31 -3.73 5.09
CA ASP A 93 4.87 -2.93 6.18
C ASP A 93 4.90 -1.43 5.85
N ALA A 94 5.41 -1.06 4.67
CA ALA A 94 5.41 0.32 4.21
C ALA A 94 3.98 0.90 4.08
N VAL A 95 2.98 0.07 3.76
CA VAL A 95 1.57 0.50 3.73
C VAL A 95 1.05 0.77 5.13
N HIS A 96 1.35 -0.08 6.11
CA HIS A 96 0.99 0.16 7.50
C HIS A 96 1.64 1.44 8.03
N ARG A 97 2.95 1.64 7.82
CA ARG A 97 3.64 2.88 8.17
C ARG A 97 3.06 4.12 7.47
N LEU A 98 2.56 3.97 6.23
CA LEU A 98 1.93 5.07 5.50
C LEU A 98 0.57 5.43 6.11
N ILE A 99 -0.21 4.42 6.51
CA ILE A 99 -1.48 4.62 7.24
C ILE A 99 -1.21 5.32 8.58
N GLU A 100 -0.20 4.86 9.34
CA GLU A 100 0.21 5.48 10.61
C GLU A 100 0.59 6.94 10.42
N ALA A 101 1.41 7.26 9.41
CA ALA A 101 1.79 8.64 9.10
C ALA A 101 0.55 9.49 8.77
N PHE A 102 -0.40 8.98 7.98
CA PHE A 102 -1.64 9.72 7.69
C PHE A 102 -2.52 9.93 8.91
N LEU A 103 -2.58 8.96 9.83
CA LEU A 103 -3.32 9.11 11.08
C LEU A 103 -2.67 10.16 11.99
N GLN A 104 -1.34 10.13 12.16
CA GLN A 104 -0.60 11.09 12.97
C GLN A 104 -0.80 12.54 12.48
N HIS A 105 -0.89 12.73 11.16
CA HIS A 105 -1.08 14.03 10.54
C HIS A 105 -2.55 14.36 10.21
N GLN A 106 -3.52 13.58 10.71
CA GLN A 106 -4.96 13.79 10.52
C GLN A 106 -5.44 13.78 9.05
N GLN A 107 -4.68 13.12 8.16
CA GLN A 107 -4.97 13.00 6.73
C GLN A 107 -5.95 11.85 6.45
N ARG A 108 -7.18 11.98 6.98
CA ARG A 108 -8.20 10.90 7.02
C ARG A 108 -8.58 10.35 5.64
N SER A 109 -8.68 11.22 4.62
CA SER A 109 -9.03 10.80 3.25
C SER A 109 -7.97 9.88 2.63
N ALA A 110 -6.70 10.24 2.81
CA ALA A 110 -5.57 9.43 2.36
C ALA A 110 -5.46 8.11 3.13
N CYS A 111 -5.70 8.15 4.45
CA CYS A 111 -5.78 6.96 5.30
C CYS A 111 -6.86 5.98 4.83
N SER A 112 -8.10 6.46 4.65
CA SER A 112 -9.22 5.66 4.16
C SER A 112 -8.91 5.04 2.79
N SER A 113 -8.32 5.82 1.87
CA SER A 113 -7.90 5.31 0.56
C SER A 113 -6.88 4.16 0.68
N CYS A 114 -5.93 4.26 1.61
CA CYS A 114 -4.95 3.19 1.84
C CYS A 114 -5.58 1.95 2.46
N LEU A 115 -6.48 2.10 3.43
CA LEU A 115 -7.21 1.00 4.05
C LEU A 115 -8.05 0.23 3.02
N SER A 116 -8.76 0.94 2.15
CA SER A 116 -9.51 0.31 1.05
C SER A 116 -8.60 -0.48 0.09
N LEU A 117 -7.44 0.07 -0.28
CA LEU A 117 -6.49 -0.63 -1.15
C LEU A 117 -5.88 -1.86 -0.47
N LEU A 118 -5.54 -1.74 0.82
CA LEU A 118 -5.00 -2.83 1.62
C LEU A 118 -6.05 -3.94 1.78
N PHE A 119 -7.31 -3.61 2.02
CA PHE A 119 -8.40 -4.58 2.06
C PHE A 119 -8.50 -5.36 0.75
N ASN A 120 -8.55 -4.65 -0.38
CA ASN A 120 -8.65 -5.30 -1.70
C ASN A 120 -7.47 -6.25 -1.95
N TYR A 121 -6.26 -5.82 -1.56
CA TYR A 121 -5.07 -6.64 -1.67
C TYR A 121 -5.16 -7.92 -0.85
N GLN A 122 -5.62 -7.85 0.41
CA GLN A 122 -5.77 -9.05 1.25
C GLN A 122 -6.94 -9.94 0.82
N TYR A 123 -8.04 -9.35 0.35
CA TYR A 123 -9.18 -10.08 -0.19
C TYR A 123 -8.77 -10.94 -1.40
N MET A 124 -7.97 -10.38 -2.32
CA MET A 124 -7.45 -11.12 -3.48
C MET A 124 -6.55 -12.29 -3.08
N ARG A 125 -5.94 -12.22 -1.88
CA ARG A 125 -5.14 -13.30 -1.30
C ARG A 125 -5.95 -14.28 -0.45
N LYS A 126 -7.27 -14.08 -0.35
CA LYS A 126 -8.19 -14.87 0.47
C LYS A 126 -7.81 -14.90 1.96
N ASP A 127 -7.14 -13.85 2.45
CA ASP A 127 -6.74 -13.74 3.84
C ASP A 127 -7.87 -13.13 4.69
N LEU A 128 -8.77 -14.00 5.18
CA LEU A 128 -9.92 -13.58 5.98
C LEU A 128 -9.50 -12.86 7.27
N ARG A 129 -8.43 -13.31 7.92
CA ARG A 129 -7.96 -12.72 9.16
C ARG A 129 -7.49 -11.30 8.94
N ALA A 130 -6.66 -11.07 7.92
CA ALA A 130 -6.20 -9.73 7.58
C ALA A 130 -7.37 -8.82 7.18
N CYS A 131 -8.33 -9.31 6.37
CA CYS A 131 -9.53 -8.58 6.02
C CYS A 131 -10.36 -8.19 7.26
N ALA A 132 -10.54 -9.12 8.22
CA ALA A 132 -11.31 -8.86 9.44
C ALA A 132 -10.67 -7.79 10.32
N GLU A 133 -9.34 -7.82 10.49
CA GLU A 133 -8.62 -6.78 11.22
C GLU A 133 -8.74 -5.41 10.54
N ILE A 134 -8.66 -5.36 9.20
CA ILE A 134 -8.84 -4.10 8.45
C ILE A 134 -10.26 -3.55 8.63
N VAL A 135 -11.29 -4.39 8.51
CA VAL A 135 -12.70 -3.98 8.73
C VAL A 135 -12.89 -3.45 10.15
N LYS A 136 -12.31 -4.13 11.15
CA LYS A 136 -12.34 -3.69 12.54
C LYS A 136 -11.66 -2.32 12.71
N SER A 137 -10.45 -2.15 12.18
CA SER A 137 -9.75 -0.85 12.22
C SER A 137 -10.54 0.26 11.52
N CYS A 138 -11.14 -0.03 10.36
CA CYS A 138 -12.03 0.91 9.67
C CYS A 138 -13.22 1.34 10.54
N SER A 139 -13.81 0.40 11.30
CA SER A 139 -14.90 0.71 12.23
C SER A 139 -14.42 1.56 13.42
N GLU A 140 -13.29 1.20 14.04
CA GLU A 140 -12.72 1.93 15.18
C GLU A 140 -12.28 3.35 14.79
N LEU A 141 -11.79 3.52 13.57
CA LEU A 141 -11.34 4.80 13.04
C LEU A 141 -12.48 5.63 12.43
N GLU A 142 -13.72 5.14 12.37
CA GLU A 142 -14.85 5.79 11.69
C GLU A 142 -14.53 6.11 10.21
N MET A 143 -13.92 5.15 9.52
CA MET A 143 -13.60 5.18 8.09
C MET A 143 -14.09 3.89 7.42
N PRO A 144 -15.41 3.67 7.33
CA PRO A 144 -15.95 2.41 6.85
C PRO A 144 -15.57 2.15 5.38
N LEU A 145 -15.41 0.88 5.05
CA LEU A 145 -15.26 0.43 3.68
C LEU A 145 -16.58 0.64 2.91
N ASN A 146 -16.49 0.68 1.58
CA ASN A 146 -17.68 0.81 0.74
C ASN A 146 -18.52 -0.48 0.71
N GLU A 147 -19.75 -0.38 0.22
CA GLU A 147 -20.71 -1.51 0.16
C GLU A 147 -20.13 -2.73 -0.56
N LEU A 148 -19.47 -2.52 -1.71
CA LEU A 148 -18.83 -3.60 -2.47
C LEU A 148 -17.77 -4.34 -1.65
N GLN A 149 -16.95 -3.64 -0.89
CA GLN A 149 -15.92 -4.24 -0.04
C GLN A 149 -16.53 -4.97 1.15
N ASN A 150 -17.64 -4.48 1.70
CA ASN A 150 -18.38 -5.19 2.74
C ASN A 150 -18.99 -6.49 2.20
N GLU A 151 -19.57 -6.48 0.99
CA GLU A 151 -20.05 -7.69 0.31
C GLU A 151 -18.91 -8.70 0.04
N GLN A 152 -17.74 -8.21 -0.39
CA GLN A 152 -16.53 -9.03 -0.57
C GLN A 152 -16.07 -9.66 0.75
N PHE A 153 -16.14 -8.94 1.86
CA PHE A 153 -15.79 -9.49 3.17
C PHE A 153 -16.76 -10.61 3.58
N LEU A 154 -18.06 -10.39 3.40
CA LEU A 154 -19.09 -11.38 3.72
C LEU A 154 -18.95 -12.65 2.88
N SER A 155 -18.70 -12.53 1.57
CA SER A 155 -18.50 -13.69 0.70
C SER A 155 -17.28 -14.51 1.13
N LEU A 156 -16.17 -13.85 1.48
CA LEU A 156 -14.97 -14.52 1.98
C LEU A 156 -15.22 -15.26 3.29
N PHE A 157 -16.03 -14.69 4.18
CA PHE A 157 -16.41 -15.31 5.45
C PHE A 157 -17.27 -16.56 5.25
N LEU A 158 -18.25 -16.48 4.34
CA LEU A 158 -19.15 -17.59 4.03
C LEU A 158 -18.42 -18.75 3.34
N ASP A 159 -17.52 -18.45 2.39
CA ASP A 159 -16.71 -19.46 1.68
C ASP A 159 -15.84 -20.32 2.63
N GLN A 160 -15.44 -19.78 3.81
CA GLN A 160 -14.68 -20.54 4.81
C GLN A 160 -15.56 -21.36 5.76
N SER A 161 -16.84 -21.02 5.86
CA SER A 161 -17.79 -21.70 6.74
C SER A 161 -18.35 -23.02 6.17
N ASP A 162 -17.97 -23.36 4.93
CA ASP A 162 -18.27 -24.65 4.30
C ASP A 162 -17.08 -25.65 4.36
N PRO A 163 -16.84 -26.34 5.49
CA PRO A 163 -16.27 -27.68 5.44
C PRO A 163 -17.44 -28.67 5.33
N VAL A 164 -18.19 -28.65 4.22
CA VAL A 164 -19.14 -29.72 3.95
C VAL A 164 -18.35 -30.89 3.36
N ASP A 165 -18.20 -31.92 4.18
CA ASP A 165 -17.73 -33.26 3.84
C ASP A 165 -18.04 -33.63 2.38
N SER A 166 -17.02 -33.60 1.54
CA SER A 166 -17.05 -34.23 0.21
C SER A 166 -16.82 -35.75 0.33
N SER A 167 -17.48 -36.39 1.29
CA SER A 167 -17.72 -37.82 1.30
C SER A 167 -19.22 -38.06 1.44
N GLY A 168 -19.91 -38.12 0.31
CA GLY A 168 -21.25 -38.67 0.24
C GLY A 168 -22.36 -37.69 -0.13
N MET A 169 -22.30 -37.11 -1.33
CA MET A 169 -23.54 -36.83 -2.07
C MET A 169 -23.30 -37.07 -3.56
N ALA A 170 -23.59 -38.29 -3.99
CA ALA A 170 -23.76 -38.62 -5.40
C ALA A 170 -24.94 -37.81 -5.96
N SER A 171 -24.65 -36.62 -6.48
CA SER A 171 -25.62 -35.83 -7.22
C SER A 171 -25.91 -36.53 -8.55
N LYS A 172 -27.14 -37.04 -8.68
CA LYS A 172 -27.70 -37.55 -9.93
C LYS A 172 -27.85 -36.39 -10.93
N TYR A 173 -26.78 -36.03 -11.63
CA TYR A 173 -26.90 -35.25 -12.85
C TYR A 173 -27.20 -36.20 -14.02
N LYS A 174 -28.46 -36.17 -14.49
CA LYS A 174 -28.82 -36.74 -15.79
C LYS A 174 -28.03 -36.01 -16.87
N ALA A 175 -27.24 -36.75 -17.64
CA ALA A 175 -26.50 -36.23 -18.78
C ALA A 175 -27.45 -35.59 -19.82
N PRO A 176 -27.06 -34.48 -20.46
CA PRO A 176 -27.83 -33.91 -21.57
C PRO A 176 -27.75 -34.85 -22.78
N LYS A 177 -28.91 -35.26 -23.30
CA LYS A 177 -29.00 -36.08 -24.52
C LYS A 177 -28.47 -35.28 -25.70
N SER A 178 -27.42 -35.79 -26.35
CA SER A 178 -26.94 -35.30 -27.63
C SER A 178 -28.00 -35.53 -28.71
N PHE A 179 -28.51 -34.46 -29.31
CA PHE A 179 -29.28 -34.57 -30.55
C PHE A 179 -28.30 -34.66 -31.73
N GLN A 180 -28.25 -35.82 -32.38
CA GLN A 180 -27.63 -35.94 -33.70
C GLN A 180 -28.64 -35.52 -34.76
N TYR A 181 -28.34 -34.47 -35.52
CA TYR A 181 -29.05 -34.18 -36.76
C TYR A 181 -28.59 -35.19 -37.82
N LYS A 182 -29.55 -35.92 -38.42
CA LYS A 182 -29.33 -36.65 -39.66
C LYS A 182 -29.54 -35.66 -40.82
N PHE A 183 -28.55 -35.56 -41.69
CA PHE A 183 -28.66 -34.92 -43.00
C PHE A 183 -29.60 -35.71 -43.90
#